data_AF-A0A9Q9M7P7-F1
#
_entry.id   AF-A0A9Q9M7P7-F1
#
_cell.length_a   1.000
_cell.length_b   1.000
_cell.length_c   1.000
_cell.angle_alpha   90.00
_cell.angle_beta   90.00
_cell.angle_gamma   90.00
#
_symmetry.space_group_name_H-M   'P 1'
#
loop_
_entity.id
_entity.type
_entity.pdbx_description
1 polymer ?
#
loop_
_entity_poly.entity_id
_entity_poly.type
_entity_poly.pdbx_seq_one_letter_code
_entity_poly.pdbx_strand_id
1 'polypeptide(L)'
;MPADSFFDPDNRQLYTDLLRPPESYRFEDAIATTYSLDFETALVIPTSIVFRDAENREEMLANPMALLEGVERMASRLAIYCDRGRIKGARPDAARLMALYENTITEVSAPGGGAFHPKIWCVRFRSDTADVPVRMRLGILSRNLTSDRSWDLCLCLDGVVGNTANPSNAPLERLLRKLPELANVATRPSVPMFLPSLLTDLQRCHWELPLGATRVSFSVNGLGGEAWPLPNGERLAILSPFVSADALAALRDGFPQESLCSLVARAEELDCLSPEILDRFRIHTLDERATENDGEDNEARPSVDLDGLHAKAYVVERRQRLQISVGSANATTPALLPQKAHRSNIEFMANLEGPISRMGGDRHRPVFRFVQQTARRLCALRSSCDRRHPHSRTSPRGSQKRNRSARPGA
;
A
#
# COMPACT_ATOMS: atom_id res chain seq x y z
N MET A 1 -26.34 -5.17 -2.52
CA MET A 1 -25.64 -5.24 -1.22
C MET A 1 -24.92 -3.91 -1.06
N PRO A 2 -25.15 -3.14 0.01
CA PRO A 2 -24.29 -1.98 0.27
C PRO A 2 -22.87 -2.53 0.45
N ALA A 3 -21.92 -1.96 -0.29
CA ALA A 3 -20.52 -2.35 -0.18
C ALA A 3 -20.02 -1.98 1.24
N ASP A 4 -19.56 -2.98 1.99
CA ASP A 4 -18.97 -2.87 3.34
C ASP A 4 -17.89 -1.79 3.37
N SER A 5 -17.69 -1.00 4.44
CA SER A 5 -16.84 0.22 4.46
C SER A 5 -15.34 -0.04 4.35
N PHE A 6 -14.69 0.73 3.48
CA PHE A 6 -13.37 0.44 2.93
C PHE A 6 -12.30 1.47 3.41
N PHE A 7 -12.65 2.60 4.01
CA PHE A 7 -11.68 3.34 4.87
C PHE A 7 -12.36 3.65 6.19
N ASP A 8 -12.88 2.60 6.78
CA ASP A 8 -12.97 2.66 8.22
C ASP A 8 -11.56 2.98 8.76
N PRO A 9 -11.34 3.96 9.66
CA PRO A 9 -10.08 4.05 10.40
C PRO A 9 -9.72 2.71 11.07
N ASP A 10 -10.71 1.85 11.30
CA ASP A 10 -10.54 0.46 11.76
C ASP A 10 -10.10 -0.53 10.66
N ASN A 11 -10.19 -0.18 9.39
CA ASN A 11 -9.82 -1.03 8.25
C ASN A 11 -8.34 -0.83 7.91
N ARG A 12 -7.48 -1.32 8.80
CA ARG A 12 -6.03 -1.24 8.68
C ARG A 12 -5.49 -2.40 7.84
N GLN A 13 -4.94 -2.09 6.67
CA GLN A 13 -4.20 -3.08 5.88
C GLN A 13 -2.86 -3.38 6.55
N LEU A 14 -2.66 -4.60 7.04
CA LEU A 14 -1.39 -5.03 7.60
C LEU A 14 -0.39 -5.39 6.48
N TYR A 15 0.91 -5.15 6.72
CA TYR A 15 1.98 -5.57 5.80
C TYR A 15 1.94 -7.08 5.51
N THR A 16 1.60 -7.87 6.53
CA THR A 16 1.45 -9.33 6.44
C THR A 16 0.33 -9.77 5.52
N ASP A 17 -0.68 -8.93 5.31
CA ASP A 17 -1.81 -9.21 4.42
C ASP A 17 -1.46 -8.90 2.96
N LEU A 18 -0.67 -7.85 2.69
CA LEU A 18 -0.13 -7.60 1.34
C LEU A 18 0.66 -8.81 0.84
N LEU A 19 1.37 -9.49 1.74
CA LEU A 19 2.20 -10.65 1.43
C LEU A 19 1.42 -11.97 1.46
N ARG A 20 0.11 -11.94 1.73
CA ARG A 20 -0.72 -13.13 1.75
C ARG A 20 -1.00 -13.62 0.32
N PRO A 21 -0.60 -14.85 -0.03
CA PRO A 21 -0.92 -15.42 -1.33
C PRO A 21 -2.42 -15.59 -1.52
N PRO A 22 -2.93 -15.44 -2.76
CA PRO A 22 -4.25 -15.92 -3.13
C PRO A 22 -4.38 -17.44 -2.93
N GLU A 23 -5.61 -17.95 -2.89
CA GLU A 23 -5.88 -19.38 -2.79
C GLU A 23 -5.21 -20.16 -3.93
N SER A 24 -4.58 -21.30 -3.61
CA SER A 24 -3.81 -22.13 -4.55
C SER A 24 -2.54 -21.48 -5.12
N TYR A 25 -2.07 -20.39 -4.52
CA TYR A 25 -0.77 -19.78 -4.80
C TYR A 25 0.10 -19.79 -3.55
N ARG A 26 1.43 -19.71 -3.76
CA ARG A 26 2.43 -19.46 -2.72
C ARG A 26 3.17 -18.16 -2.98
N PHE A 27 3.75 -17.61 -1.93
CA PHE A 27 4.68 -16.49 -2.04
C PHE A 27 5.91 -16.90 -2.84
N GLU A 28 6.29 -16.10 -3.84
CA GLU A 28 7.47 -16.34 -4.65
C GLU A 28 8.62 -15.38 -4.30
N ASP A 29 8.43 -14.08 -4.50
CA ASP A 29 9.41 -13.06 -4.18
C ASP A 29 8.76 -11.69 -4.08
N ALA A 30 9.44 -10.76 -3.43
CA ALA A 30 8.98 -9.38 -3.37
C ALA A 30 10.11 -8.36 -3.34
N ILE A 31 9.82 -7.19 -3.92
CA ILE A 31 10.61 -5.98 -3.73
C ILE A 31 9.76 -4.98 -2.95
N ALA A 32 10.32 -4.45 -1.88
CA ALA A 32 9.73 -3.38 -1.11
C ALA A 32 10.59 -2.12 -1.17
N THR A 33 9.95 -0.97 -1.05
CA THR A 33 10.62 0.29 -0.77
C THR A 33 9.94 0.98 0.39
N THR A 34 10.71 1.75 1.15
CA THR A 34 10.17 2.60 2.22
C THR A 34 11.09 3.80 2.41
N TYR A 35 10.61 4.88 3.03
CA TYR A 35 11.52 5.96 3.41
C TYR A 35 12.26 5.62 4.69
N SER A 36 11.53 5.26 5.74
CA SER A 36 12.12 4.77 6.99
C SER A 36 11.71 3.35 7.30
N LEU A 37 12.54 2.67 8.08
CA LEU A 37 12.36 1.27 8.42
C LEU A 37 12.68 1.07 9.89
N ASP A 38 11.83 0.34 10.60
CA ASP A 38 12.15 -0.22 11.91
C ASP A 38 12.57 -1.68 11.76
N PHE A 39 13.71 -2.04 12.35
CA PHE A 39 14.30 -3.36 12.13
C PHE A 39 13.42 -4.51 12.64
N GLU A 40 12.83 -4.36 13.82
CA GLU A 40 11.92 -5.34 14.41
C GLU A 40 10.65 -5.49 13.55
N THR A 41 10.12 -4.39 13.02
CA THR A 41 8.97 -4.40 12.10
C THR A 41 9.29 -5.13 10.79
N ALA A 42 10.49 -4.96 10.25
CA ALA A 42 10.92 -5.67 9.05
C ALA A 42 11.08 -7.18 9.30
N LEU A 43 11.57 -7.57 10.48
CA LEU A 43 11.72 -8.97 10.94
C LEU A 43 10.40 -9.75 10.97
N VAL A 44 9.31 -9.08 11.31
CA VAL A 44 7.97 -9.70 11.38
C VAL A 44 7.55 -10.25 10.01
N ILE A 45 8.02 -9.68 8.90
CA ILE A 45 7.57 -10.03 7.56
C ILE A 45 7.93 -11.48 7.15
N PRO A 46 9.21 -11.86 6.95
CA PRO A 46 9.54 -13.22 6.54
C PRO A 46 9.15 -14.23 7.61
N THR A 47 9.26 -13.87 8.88
CA THR A 47 8.82 -14.69 10.01
C THR A 47 7.33 -15.04 9.89
N SER A 48 6.47 -14.07 9.57
CA SER A 48 5.03 -14.30 9.39
C SER A 48 4.72 -15.17 8.18
N ILE A 49 5.49 -15.08 7.10
CA ILE A 49 5.31 -15.94 5.92
C ILE A 49 5.72 -17.38 6.25
N VAL A 50 6.90 -17.57 6.86
CA VAL A 50 7.41 -18.89 7.28
C VAL A 50 6.42 -19.57 8.22
N PHE A 51 5.90 -18.86 9.22
CA PHE A 51 4.89 -19.39 10.13
C PHE A 51 3.54 -19.71 9.49
N ARG A 52 3.21 -19.08 8.36
CA ARG A 52 1.99 -19.35 7.62
C ARG A 52 2.13 -20.59 6.74
N ASP A 53 3.31 -20.77 6.15
CA ASP A 53 3.60 -21.88 5.24
C ASP A 53 4.02 -23.15 6.00
N ALA A 54 4.24 -23.07 7.32
CA ALA A 54 4.58 -24.22 8.15
C ALA A 54 3.36 -25.13 8.40
N GLU A 55 3.51 -26.42 8.09
CA GLU A 55 2.50 -27.44 8.35
C GLU A 55 2.24 -27.63 9.86
N ASN A 56 3.29 -27.52 10.68
CA ASN A 56 3.21 -27.61 12.14
C ASN A 56 3.96 -26.46 12.82
N ARG A 57 3.20 -25.50 13.35
CA ARG A 57 3.76 -24.30 14.00
C ARG A 57 4.47 -24.60 15.31
N GLU A 58 3.95 -25.53 16.10
CA GLU A 58 4.50 -25.88 17.42
C GLU A 58 5.85 -26.58 17.29
N GLU A 59 5.98 -27.48 16.32
CA GLU A 59 7.22 -28.17 16.01
C GLU A 59 8.29 -27.19 15.48
N MET A 60 7.90 -26.23 14.64
CA MET A 60 8.83 -25.21 14.16
C MET A 60 9.31 -24.26 15.28
N LEU A 61 8.44 -23.94 16.24
CA LEU A 61 8.83 -23.17 17.43
C LEU A 61 9.74 -23.99 18.36
N ALA A 62 9.54 -25.31 18.42
CA ALA A 62 10.38 -26.21 19.20
C ALA A 62 11.78 -26.42 18.59
N ASN A 63 11.98 -26.06 17.31
CA ASN A 63 13.27 -26.15 16.62
C ASN A 63 13.76 -24.77 16.12
N PRO A 64 14.48 -24.01 16.97
CA PRO A 64 14.98 -22.68 16.63
C PRO A 64 15.87 -22.62 15.38
N MET A 65 16.62 -23.68 15.10
CA MET A 65 17.48 -23.74 13.90
C MET A 65 16.67 -23.87 12.62
N ALA A 66 15.63 -24.72 12.62
CA ALA A 66 14.74 -24.86 11.48
C ALA A 66 13.95 -23.57 11.20
N LEU A 67 13.51 -22.88 12.27
CA LEU A 67 12.89 -21.56 12.12
C LEU A 67 13.87 -20.55 11.53
N LEU A 68 15.11 -20.51 12.03
CA LEU A 68 16.14 -19.60 11.52
C LEU A 68 16.39 -19.87 10.03
N GLU A 69 16.68 -21.11 9.63
CA GLU A 69 16.88 -21.51 8.23
C GLU A 69 15.67 -21.18 7.34
N GLY A 70 14.46 -21.38 7.87
CA GLY A 70 13.22 -21.00 7.20
C GLY A 70 13.15 -19.50 6.92
N VAL A 71 13.50 -18.68 7.92
CA VAL A 71 13.55 -17.22 7.80
C VAL A 71 14.67 -16.78 6.86
N GLU A 72 15.88 -17.34 6.92
CA GLU A 72 16.97 -16.97 6.00
C GLU A 72 16.58 -17.27 4.54
N ARG A 73 16.00 -18.46 4.30
CA ARG A 73 15.50 -18.85 2.98
C ARG A 73 14.40 -17.91 2.49
N MET A 74 13.49 -17.48 3.36
CA MET A 74 12.46 -16.51 2.99
C MET A 74 13.05 -15.12 2.72
N ALA A 75 13.98 -14.66 3.56
CA ALA A 75 14.66 -13.39 3.41
C ALA A 75 15.43 -13.29 2.08
N SER A 76 15.99 -14.40 1.58
CA SER A 76 16.64 -14.47 0.26
C SER A 76 15.71 -14.18 -0.94
N ARG A 77 14.39 -14.22 -0.72
CA ARG A 77 13.34 -13.93 -1.72
C ARG A 77 12.75 -12.52 -1.55
N LEU A 78 13.33 -11.72 -0.66
CA LEU A 78 12.92 -10.36 -0.37
C LEU A 78 14.06 -9.39 -0.68
N ALA A 79 13.72 -8.23 -1.23
CA ALA A 79 14.63 -7.10 -1.32
C ALA A 79 13.90 -5.83 -0.86
N ILE A 80 14.39 -5.18 0.17
CA ILE A 80 13.80 -3.99 0.78
C ILE A 80 14.79 -2.84 0.61
N TYR A 81 14.34 -1.74 0.01
CA TYR A 81 15.15 -0.55 -0.19
C TYR A 81 14.64 0.59 0.70
N CYS A 82 15.52 1.19 1.49
CA CYS A 82 15.17 2.34 2.34
C CYS A 82 16.09 3.53 2.14
N ASP A 83 15.63 4.73 2.51
CA ASP A 83 16.46 5.92 2.43
C ASP A 83 17.65 5.80 3.37
N ARG A 84 18.80 6.33 2.93
CA ARG A 84 20.03 6.27 3.69
C ARG A 84 19.89 6.95 5.07
N GLY A 85 20.34 6.26 6.11
CA GLY A 85 20.31 6.72 7.49
C GLY A 85 18.92 6.65 8.13
N ARG A 86 17.96 5.93 7.53
CA ARG A 86 16.57 5.86 8.01
C ARG A 86 16.16 4.50 8.59
N ILE A 87 17.12 3.65 8.93
CA ILE A 87 16.89 2.43 9.71
C ILE A 87 16.90 2.78 11.20
N LYS A 88 15.80 2.51 11.91
CA LYS A 88 15.64 2.69 13.35
C LYS A 88 15.86 1.37 14.09
N GLY A 89 16.29 1.46 15.35
CA GLY A 89 16.04 0.40 16.35
C GLY A 89 16.94 -0.84 16.32
N ALA A 90 18.17 -0.76 15.80
CA ALA A 90 19.11 -1.87 15.93
C ALA A 90 19.53 -2.04 17.41
N ARG A 91 18.92 -3.00 18.13
CA ARG A 91 19.38 -3.38 19.46
C ARG A 91 20.65 -4.25 19.35
N PRO A 92 21.63 -4.11 20.26
CA PRO A 92 22.88 -4.86 20.20
C PRO A 92 22.73 -6.39 20.29
N ASP A 93 21.66 -6.87 20.92
CA ASP A 93 21.33 -8.29 21.14
C ASP A 93 20.70 -9.00 19.93
N ALA A 94 20.31 -8.24 18.90
CA ALA A 94 19.73 -8.79 17.66
C ALA A 94 20.78 -9.13 16.58
N ALA A 95 22.08 -9.12 16.88
CA ALA A 95 23.16 -9.19 15.88
C ALA A 95 23.02 -10.34 14.85
N ARG A 96 22.53 -11.51 15.26
CA ARG A 96 22.31 -12.65 14.34
C ARG A 96 21.09 -12.49 13.44
N LEU A 97 20.03 -11.84 13.93
CA LEU A 97 18.87 -11.45 13.13
C LEU A 97 19.21 -10.28 12.20
N MET A 98 20.10 -9.37 12.62
CA MET A 98 20.67 -8.31 11.78
C MET A 98 21.42 -8.89 10.57
N ALA A 99 22.22 -9.94 10.78
CA ALA A 99 22.95 -10.63 9.71
C ALA A 99 22.02 -11.22 8.62
N LEU A 100 20.82 -11.67 8.99
CA LEU A 100 19.81 -12.17 8.01
C LEU A 100 19.44 -11.12 6.97
N TYR A 101 19.46 -9.85 7.38
CA TYR A 101 18.98 -8.74 6.56
C TYR A 101 20.08 -7.97 5.86
N GLU A 102 21.37 -8.27 6.10
CA GLU A 102 22.48 -7.60 5.40
C GLU A 102 22.33 -7.67 3.88
N ASN A 103 21.72 -8.76 3.37
CA ASN A 103 21.48 -8.96 1.95
C ASN A 103 20.02 -8.69 1.52
N THR A 104 19.13 -8.40 2.47
CA THR A 104 17.70 -8.15 2.21
C THR A 104 17.37 -6.66 2.28
N ILE A 105 17.93 -5.90 3.23
CA ILE A 105 17.70 -4.46 3.37
C ILE A 105 18.88 -3.70 2.78
N THR A 106 18.60 -2.80 1.84
CA THR A 106 19.59 -1.97 1.18
C THR A 106 19.26 -0.49 1.37
N GLU A 107 20.20 0.27 1.94
CA GLU A 107 20.10 1.72 1.96
C GLU A 107 20.44 2.31 0.59
N VAL A 108 19.58 3.22 0.12
CA VAL A 108 19.71 3.91 -1.17
C VAL A 108 19.69 5.42 -0.98
N SER A 109 20.17 6.15 -1.98
CA SER A 109 20.16 7.61 -1.99
C SER A 109 19.56 8.14 -3.28
N ALA A 110 18.75 9.21 -3.18
CA ALA A 110 18.24 9.87 -4.37
C ALA A 110 19.40 10.56 -5.12
N PRO A 111 19.58 10.31 -6.42
CA PRO A 111 20.66 10.94 -7.20
C PRO A 111 20.59 12.46 -7.22
N GLY A 112 19.37 13.00 -7.08
CA GLY A 112 19.10 14.42 -7.00
C GLY A 112 19.21 15.00 -5.60
N GLY A 113 19.92 14.37 -4.65
CA GLY A 113 20.23 14.93 -3.32
C GLY A 113 19.05 15.11 -2.36
N GLY A 114 17.83 14.76 -2.78
CA GLY A 114 16.64 14.71 -1.92
C GLY A 114 16.50 13.37 -1.20
N ALA A 115 15.30 13.09 -0.68
CA ALA A 115 14.99 11.82 -0.02
C ALA A 115 14.60 10.73 -1.03
N PHE A 116 14.99 9.49 -0.76
CA PHE A 116 14.34 8.33 -1.36
C PHE A 116 13.04 8.02 -0.61
N HIS A 117 11.90 8.35 -1.20
CA HIS A 117 10.64 8.34 -0.50
C HIS A 117 9.56 7.34 -1.01
N PRO A 118 9.74 6.54 -2.10
CA PRO A 118 8.72 5.54 -2.49
C PRO A 118 8.41 4.55 -1.38
N LYS A 119 7.13 4.19 -1.23
CA LYS A 119 6.64 3.20 -0.26
C LYS A 119 5.79 2.18 -0.99
N ILE A 120 6.43 1.18 -1.59
CA ILE A 120 5.76 0.19 -2.42
C ILE A 120 6.12 -1.23 -1.99
N TRP A 121 5.22 -2.17 -2.30
CA TRP A 121 5.45 -3.61 -2.26
C TRP A 121 5.05 -4.18 -3.62
N CYS A 122 6.01 -4.71 -4.38
CA CYS A 122 5.76 -5.46 -5.60
C CYS A 122 6.00 -6.93 -5.29
N VAL A 123 4.93 -7.72 -5.24
CA VAL A 123 4.92 -9.10 -4.77
C VAL A 123 4.52 -10.02 -5.92
N ARG A 124 5.23 -11.14 -6.06
CA ARG A 124 4.94 -12.18 -7.04
C ARG A 124 4.50 -13.47 -6.35
N PHE A 125 3.48 -14.10 -6.89
CA PHE A 125 2.91 -15.35 -6.41
C PHE A 125 2.85 -16.39 -7.53
N ARG A 126 3.16 -17.64 -7.18
CA ARG A 126 3.16 -18.76 -8.13
C ARG A 126 2.26 -19.89 -7.63
N SER A 127 1.58 -20.56 -8.54
CA SER A 127 0.87 -21.81 -8.24
C SER A 127 1.78 -23.01 -8.47
N ASP A 128 1.60 -24.06 -7.69
CA ASP A 128 2.22 -25.38 -7.96
C ASP A 128 1.52 -26.14 -9.08
N THR A 129 0.32 -25.69 -9.48
CA THR A 129 -0.39 -26.26 -10.62
C THR A 129 0.17 -25.69 -11.91
N ALA A 130 0.53 -26.59 -12.84
CA ALA A 130 0.97 -26.20 -14.18
C ALA A 130 -0.10 -25.36 -14.90
N ASP A 131 0.34 -24.50 -15.82
CA ASP A 131 -0.51 -23.66 -16.67
C ASP A 131 -1.39 -22.62 -15.94
N VAL A 132 -1.28 -22.50 -14.62
CA VAL A 132 -1.90 -21.41 -13.85
C VAL A 132 -1.03 -20.16 -13.97
N PRO A 133 -1.58 -19.01 -14.41
CA PRO A 133 -0.79 -17.81 -14.63
C PRO A 133 -0.24 -17.25 -13.31
N VAL A 134 0.97 -16.68 -13.38
CA VAL A 134 1.59 -15.94 -12.28
C VAL A 134 0.68 -14.79 -11.87
N ARG A 135 0.54 -14.60 -10.56
CA ARG A 135 -0.16 -13.45 -9.99
C ARG A 135 0.84 -12.48 -9.40
N MET A 136 0.52 -11.19 -9.47
CA MET A 136 1.28 -10.15 -8.82
C MET A 136 0.37 -9.29 -7.98
N ARG A 137 0.93 -8.69 -6.94
CA ARG A 137 0.28 -7.66 -6.14
C ARG A 137 1.18 -6.46 -6.01
N LEU A 138 0.62 -5.28 -6.23
CA LEU A 138 1.27 -4.01 -5.98
C LEU A 138 0.57 -3.29 -4.83
N GLY A 139 1.25 -3.19 -3.69
CA GLY A 139 0.89 -2.30 -2.60
C GLY A 139 1.57 -0.95 -2.77
N ILE A 140 0.81 0.14 -2.70
CA ILE A 140 1.31 1.51 -2.73
C ILE A 140 0.83 2.18 -1.47
N LEU A 141 1.77 2.60 -0.63
CA LEU A 141 1.50 3.03 0.72
C LEU A 141 1.92 4.48 0.94
N SER A 142 1.31 5.07 1.95
CA SER A 142 1.72 6.38 2.47
C SER A 142 2.50 6.27 3.79
N ARG A 143 2.35 5.15 4.52
CA ARG A 143 3.11 4.81 5.73
C ARG A 143 4.43 4.07 5.42
N ASN A 144 5.42 4.33 6.27
CA ASN A 144 6.69 3.64 6.32
C ASN A 144 6.60 2.27 6.98
N LEU A 145 7.55 1.38 6.71
CA LEU A 145 7.70 0.09 7.40
C LEU A 145 8.18 0.27 8.85
N THR A 146 7.31 0.82 9.69
CA THR A 146 7.56 1.15 11.09
C THR A 146 6.34 0.75 11.95
N SER A 147 6.49 0.77 13.27
CA SER A 147 5.41 0.51 14.24
C SER A 147 4.35 1.64 14.35
N ASP A 148 4.42 2.62 13.46
CA ASP A 148 3.56 3.82 13.44
C ASP A 148 2.07 3.48 13.25
N ARG A 149 1.22 4.12 14.05
CA ARG A 149 -0.24 3.94 14.07
C ARG A 149 -1.01 5.05 13.36
N SER A 150 -0.31 6.01 12.77
CA SER A 150 -0.87 7.09 11.98
C SER A 150 -1.88 6.63 10.92
N TRP A 151 -2.89 7.46 10.69
CA TRP A 151 -3.88 7.25 9.66
C TRP A 151 -3.25 7.37 8.27
N ASP A 152 -3.35 6.30 7.48
CA ASP A 152 -2.69 6.18 6.19
C ASP A 152 -3.61 5.63 5.11
N LEU A 153 -3.13 5.67 3.88
CA LEU A 153 -3.73 5.03 2.71
C LEU A 153 -2.81 3.94 2.20
N CYS A 154 -3.44 2.82 1.81
CA CYS A 154 -2.85 1.77 1.03
C CYS A 154 -3.73 1.51 -0.21
N LEU A 155 -3.16 1.65 -1.40
CA LEU A 155 -3.75 1.12 -2.63
C LEU A 155 -3.14 -0.24 -2.92
N CYS A 156 -3.97 -1.27 -2.95
CA CYS A 156 -3.58 -2.63 -3.31
C CYS A 156 -4.17 -2.97 -4.69
N LEU A 157 -3.31 -3.32 -5.64
CA LEU A 157 -3.69 -3.79 -6.97
C LEU A 157 -3.27 -5.24 -7.10
N ASP A 158 -4.23 -6.14 -7.26
CA ASP A 158 -3.97 -7.52 -7.68
C ASP A 158 -3.95 -7.56 -9.20
N GLY A 159 -3.10 -8.43 -9.76
CA GLY A 159 -2.93 -8.55 -11.20
C GLY A 159 -2.51 -9.94 -11.64
N VAL A 160 -2.72 -10.19 -12.92
CA VAL A 160 -2.38 -11.46 -13.57
C VAL A 160 -1.38 -11.18 -14.67
N VAL A 161 -0.32 -11.98 -14.71
CA VAL A 161 0.69 -11.91 -15.77
C VAL A 161 0.14 -12.53 -17.03
N GLY A 162 0.03 -11.73 -18.09
CA GLY A 162 -0.44 -12.17 -19.40
C GLY A 162 0.68 -12.35 -20.42
N ASN A 163 0.28 -12.51 -21.69
CA ASN A 163 1.20 -12.67 -22.81
C ASN A 163 1.57 -11.33 -23.48
N THR A 164 0.86 -10.25 -23.17
CA THR A 164 1.06 -8.93 -23.78
C THR A 164 1.69 -7.97 -22.78
N ALA A 165 2.60 -7.13 -23.27
CA ALA A 165 3.17 -6.04 -22.48
C ALA A 165 2.08 -5.03 -22.09
N ASN A 166 2.18 -4.51 -20.87
CA ASN A 166 1.38 -3.44 -20.33
C ASN A 166 2.27 -2.19 -20.16
N PRO A 167 2.24 -1.23 -21.11
CA PRO A 167 3.08 -0.04 -21.06
C PRO A 167 2.87 0.83 -19.81
N SER A 168 1.71 0.73 -19.15
CA SER A 168 1.45 1.47 -17.91
C SER A 168 2.41 1.11 -16.79
N ASN A 169 3.03 -0.07 -16.83
CA ASN A 169 3.98 -0.55 -15.82
C ASN A 169 5.40 -0.01 -15.99
N ALA A 170 5.71 0.65 -17.12
CA ALA A 170 7.07 1.11 -17.42
C ALA A 170 7.70 2.03 -16.34
N PRO A 171 6.95 2.95 -15.69
CA PRO A 171 7.51 3.77 -14.61
C PRO A 171 7.89 2.93 -13.37
N LEU A 172 7.04 1.99 -12.98
CA LEU A 172 7.32 1.08 -11.85
C LEU A 172 8.50 0.17 -12.17
N GLU A 173 8.53 -0.42 -13.37
CA GLU A 173 9.64 -1.25 -13.81
C GLU A 173 10.96 -0.47 -13.80
N ARG A 174 10.96 0.77 -14.31
CA ARG A 174 12.13 1.65 -14.31
C ARG A 174 12.61 1.93 -12.89
N LEU A 175 11.71 2.21 -11.95
CA LEU A 175 12.06 2.38 -10.54
C LEU A 175 12.73 1.12 -10.00
N LEU A 176 12.05 -0.03 -10.07
CA LEU A 176 12.55 -1.30 -9.51
C LEU A 176 13.89 -1.73 -10.11
N ARG A 177 14.07 -1.55 -11.43
CA ARG A 177 15.34 -1.82 -12.13
C ARG A 177 16.48 -0.95 -11.63
N LYS A 178 16.20 0.30 -11.25
CA LYS A 178 17.20 1.26 -10.78
C LYS A 178 17.57 1.12 -9.31
N LEU A 179 16.74 0.50 -8.48
CA LEU A 179 16.99 0.39 -7.03
C LEU A 179 18.40 -0.12 -6.66
N PRO A 180 18.93 -1.21 -7.28
CA PRO A 180 20.28 -1.67 -6.95
C PRO A 180 21.40 -0.68 -7.33
N GLU A 181 21.16 0.20 -8.31
CA GLU A 181 22.10 1.22 -8.73
C GLU A 181 22.10 2.44 -7.79
N LEU A 182 21.03 2.65 -7.02
CA LEU A 182 20.91 3.75 -6.06
C LEU A 182 21.62 3.46 -4.73
N ALA A 183 22.06 2.22 -4.52
CA ALA A 183 22.81 1.82 -3.35
C ALA A 183 24.25 2.36 -3.40
N ASN A 184 24.84 2.59 -2.22
CA ASN A 184 26.23 3.02 -2.13
C ASN A 184 27.17 1.99 -2.77
N VAL A 185 27.96 2.39 -3.76
CA VAL A 185 28.84 1.50 -4.53
C VAL A 185 29.80 0.70 -3.63
N ALA A 186 30.24 1.27 -2.50
CA ALA A 186 31.14 0.60 -1.58
C ALA A 186 30.48 -0.48 -0.71
N THR A 187 29.16 -0.40 -0.49
CA THR A 187 28.43 -1.27 0.44
C THR A 187 27.21 -1.93 -0.21
N ARG A 188 27.02 -1.78 -1.53
CA ARG A 188 25.85 -2.32 -2.21
C ARG A 188 25.90 -3.86 -2.18
N PRO A 189 24.82 -4.53 -1.77
CA PRO A 189 24.74 -5.96 -1.86
C PRO A 189 24.64 -6.41 -3.32
N SER A 190 24.75 -7.72 -3.54
CA SER A 190 24.48 -8.31 -4.86
C SER A 190 23.05 -8.04 -5.29
N VAL A 191 22.85 -7.83 -6.60
CA VAL A 191 21.51 -7.65 -7.15
C VAL A 191 20.68 -8.93 -6.88
N PRO A 192 19.43 -8.81 -6.39
CA PRO A 192 18.59 -9.97 -6.13
C PRO A 192 18.44 -10.84 -7.39
N MET A 193 18.73 -12.13 -7.29
CA MET A 193 18.72 -13.05 -8.45
C MET A 193 17.36 -13.11 -9.15
N PHE A 194 16.27 -12.94 -8.39
CA PHE A 194 14.91 -12.97 -8.93
C PHE A 194 14.51 -11.70 -9.70
N LEU A 195 15.22 -10.57 -9.52
CA LEU A 195 14.85 -9.26 -10.07
C LEU A 195 14.58 -9.29 -11.58
N PRO A 196 15.44 -9.85 -12.46
CA PRO A 196 15.18 -9.83 -13.90
C PRO A 196 13.88 -10.53 -14.30
N SER A 197 13.57 -11.66 -13.64
CA SER A 197 12.34 -12.41 -13.90
C SER A 197 11.10 -11.69 -13.36
N LEU A 198 11.19 -11.08 -12.16
CA LEU A 198 10.11 -10.28 -11.59
C LEU A 198 9.77 -9.09 -12.49
N LEU A 199 10.78 -8.39 -13.03
CA LEU A 199 10.57 -7.28 -13.97
C LEU A 199 9.92 -7.74 -15.28
N THR A 200 10.27 -8.92 -15.76
CA THR A 200 9.66 -9.51 -16.98
C THR A 200 8.18 -9.80 -16.79
N ASP A 201 7.82 -10.37 -15.64
CA ASP A 201 6.42 -10.62 -15.27
C ASP A 201 5.67 -9.31 -15.05
N LEU A 202 6.29 -8.36 -14.35
CA LEU A 202 5.73 -7.02 -14.11
C LEU A 202 5.39 -6.32 -15.43
N GLN A 203 6.27 -6.37 -16.44
CA GLN A 203 6.00 -5.77 -17.75
C GLN A 203 4.73 -6.28 -18.41
N ARG A 204 4.26 -7.49 -18.08
CA ARG A 204 3.06 -8.11 -18.67
C ARG A 204 1.91 -8.28 -17.68
N CYS A 205 2.06 -7.73 -16.48
CA CYS A 205 1.01 -7.76 -15.46
C CYS A 205 -0.12 -6.80 -15.80
N HIS A 206 -1.35 -7.30 -15.81
CA HIS A 206 -2.56 -6.50 -15.96
C HIS A 206 -3.31 -6.44 -14.63
N TRP A 207 -3.57 -5.23 -14.15
CA TRP A 207 -4.12 -4.97 -12.81
C TRP A 207 -5.65 -4.95 -12.80
N GLU A 208 -6.23 -5.55 -11.78
CA GLU A 208 -7.63 -5.37 -11.40
C GLU A 208 -7.81 -4.00 -10.75
N LEU A 209 -8.68 -3.17 -11.33
CA LEU A 209 -8.83 -1.77 -10.93
C LEU A 209 -9.95 -1.59 -9.91
N PRO A 210 -9.68 -0.99 -8.74
CA PRO A 210 -10.71 -0.76 -7.72
C PRO A 210 -11.61 0.43 -8.09
N LEU A 211 -12.67 0.61 -7.30
CA LEU A 211 -13.60 1.73 -7.40
C LEU A 211 -14.24 1.93 -8.79
N GLY A 212 -14.32 0.91 -9.64
CA GLY A 212 -14.80 1.11 -11.01
C GLY A 212 -13.95 2.08 -11.84
N ALA A 213 -12.68 2.27 -11.44
CA ALA A 213 -11.70 2.94 -12.28
C ALA A 213 -11.53 2.17 -13.59
N THR A 214 -11.25 2.92 -14.65
CA THR A 214 -11.10 2.38 -16.02
C THR A 214 -9.66 2.37 -16.49
N ARG A 215 -8.77 3.07 -15.77
CA ARG A 215 -7.36 3.18 -16.10
C ARG A 215 -6.54 3.37 -14.83
N VAL A 216 -5.35 2.79 -14.83
CA VAL A 216 -4.27 3.11 -13.89
C VAL A 216 -3.06 3.63 -14.67
N SER A 217 -2.32 4.54 -14.08
CA SER A 217 -0.97 4.91 -14.54
C SER A 217 -0.07 5.17 -13.34
N PHE A 218 1.24 4.98 -13.54
CA PHE A 218 2.24 5.20 -12.50
C PHE A 218 3.15 6.37 -12.87
N SER A 219 3.76 7.00 -11.87
CA SER A 219 4.73 8.08 -12.07
C SER A 219 5.84 7.97 -11.03
N VAL A 220 7.06 8.34 -11.45
CA VAL A 220 8.24 8.36 -10.58
C VAL A 220 8.89 9.72 -10.68
N ASN A 221 8.74 10.54 -9.65
CA ASN A 221 9.45 11.82 -9.58
C ASN A 221 10.91 11.58 -9.20
N GLY A 222 11.81 12.49 -9.58
CA GLY A 222 13.21 12.47 -9.13
C GLY A 222 14.13 11.41 -9.73
N LEU A 223 13.63 10.51 -10.60
CA LEU A 223 14.41 9.45 -11.25
C LEU A 223 14.44 9.56 -12.78
N GLY A 224 14.28 10.78 -13.29
CA GLY A 224 14.15 11.05 -14.72
C GLY A 224 12.82 10.55 -15.33
N GLY A 225 12.52 11.05 -16.53
CA GLY A 225 11.22 10.87 -17.18
C GLY A 225 10.25 12.02 -16.88
N GLU A 226 8.99 11.83 -17.26
CA GLU A 226 7.95 12.84 -17.04
C GLU A 226 7.60 12.97 -15.55
N ALA A 227 7.43 14.22 -15.11
CA ALA A 227 6.92 14.51 -13.78
C ALA A 227 5.50 13.94 -13.61
N TRP A 228 5.14 13.62 -12.38
CA TRP A 228 3.79 13.18 -12.04
C TRP A 228 2.74 14.20 -12.56
N PRO A 229 1.80 13.75 -13.42
CA PRO A 229 0.81 14.64 -14.00
C PRO A 229 -0.39 14.79 -13.06
N LEU A 230 -0.56 15.98 -12.50
CA LEU A 230 -1.84 16.40 -11.95
C LEU A 230 -2.60 17.20 -13.03
N PRO A 231 -3.74 16.70 -13.53
CA PRO A 231 -4.48 17.40 -14.57
C PRO A 231 -5.14 18.65 -14.01
N ASN A 232 -5.29 19.65 -14.88
CA ASN A 232 -6.19 20.77 -14.64
C ASN A 232 -7.64 20.28 -14.50
N GLY A 233 -8.42 20.93 -13.65
CA GLY A 233 -9.79 20.53 -13.38
C GLY A 233 -10.66 21.65 -12.87
N GLU A 234 -11.84 21.27 -12.40
CA GLU A 234 -12.84 22.18 -11.85
C GLU A 234 -12.80 22.20 -10.32
N ARG A 235 -12.27 21.13 -9.71
CA ARG A 235 -12.21 20.97 -8.26
C ARG A 235 -11.01 20.10 -7.88
N LEU A 236 -10.41 20.44 -6.75
CA LEU A 236 -9.22 19.79 -6.21
C LEU A 236 -9.43 19.47 -4.74
N ALA A 237 -9.05 18.28 -4.32
CA ALA A 237 -8.87 17.97 -2.91
C ALA A 237 -7.47 17.40 -2.69
N ILE A 238 -6.75 17.96 -1.73
CA ILE A 238 -5.41 17.55 -1.32
C ILE A 238 -5.50 17.00 0.09
N LEU A 239 -4.95 15.82 0.30
CA LEU A 239 -4.70 15.24 1.60
C LEU A 239 -3.19 15.05 1.71
N SER A 240 -2.53 15.77 2.62
CA SER A 240 -1.09 15.66 2.79
C SER A 240 -0.67 16.07 4.19
N PRO A 241 0.16 15.27 4.88
CA PRO A 241 0.58 15.63 6.23
C PRO A 241 1.58 16.77 6.27
N PHE A 242 2.37 16.95 5.20
CA PHE A 242 3.39 18.00 5.10
C PHE A 242 3.11 18.84 3.85
N VAL A 243 3.23 20.16 3.99
CA VAL A 243 2.88 21.11 2.92
C VAL A 243 3.93 22.21 2.79
N SER A 244 4.08 22.76 1.58
CA SER A 244 4.85 23.99 1.38
C SER A 244 4.10 24.98 0.49
N ALA A 245 4.30 26.27 0.74
CA ALA A 245 3.61 27.35 0.04
C ALA A 245 3.76 27.25 -1.49
N ASP A 246 4.99 27.08 -2.00
CA ASP A 246 5.24 27.00 -3.45
C ASP A 246 4.55 25.80 -4.10
N ALA A 247 4.53 24.65 -3.41
CA ALA A 247 3.89 23.45 -3.93
C ALA A 247 2.37 23.61 -3.96
N LEU A 248 1.77 24.19 -2.91
CA LEU A 248 0.34 24.49 -2.89
C LEU A 248 -0.04 25.53 -3.96
N ALA A 249 0.78 26.56 -4.16
CA ALA A 249 0.57 27.54 -5.23
C ALA A 249 0.59 26.87 -6.61
N ALA A 250 1.62 26.08 -6.91
CA ALA A 250 1.74 25.37 -8.18
C ALA A 250 0.57 24.37 -8.42
N LEU A 251 0.11 23.69 -7.37
CA LEU A 251 -1.06 22.81 -7.45
C LEU A 251 -2.35 23.61 -7.74
N ARG A 252 -2.45 24.85 -7.26
CA ARG A 252 -3.61 25.73 -7.47
C ARG A 252 -3.67 26.31 -8.88
N ASP A 253 -2.52 26.54 -9.52
CA ASP A 253 -2.41 27.18 -10.84
C ASP A 253 -3.15 26.41 -11.96
N GLY A 254 -3.33 25.10 -11.79
CA GLY A 254 -4.11 24.27 -12.72
C GLY A 254 -5.63 24.46 -12.64
N PHE A 255 -6.14 25.33 -11.76
CA PHE A 255 -7.56 25.44 -11.43
C PHE A 255 -8.03 26.91 -11.44
N PRO A 256 -9.19 27.24 -12.06
CA PRO A 256 -9.79 28.58 -11.99
C PRO A 256 -9.96 29.12 -10.57
N GLN A 257 -9.97 30.44 -10.36
CA GLN A 257 -10.07 31.06 -9.03
C GLN A 257 -11.34 30.67 -8.28
N GLU A 258 -12.45 30.50 -8.99
CA GLU A 258 -13.75 30.07 -8.48
C GLU A 258 -13.82 28.56 -8.15
N SER A 259 -12.79 27.80 -8.53
CA SER A 259 -12.73 26.35 -8.27
C SER A 259 -12.76 26.04 -6.79
N LEU A 260 -13.48 24.97 -6.44
CA LEU A 260 -13.49 24.45 -5.08
C LEU A 260 -12.21 23.64 -4.85
N CYS A 261 -11.23 24.25 -4.17
CA CYS A 261 -10.01 23.58 -3.73
C CYS A 261 -10.07 23.34 -2.21
N SER A 262 -9.84 22.11 -1.77
CA SER A 262 -9.82 21.74 -0.35
C SER A 262 -8.47 21.15 0.04
N LEU A 263 -7.99 21.47 1.23
CA LEU A 263 -6.73 21.00 1.77
C LEU A 263 -6.98 20.39 3.15
N VAL A 264 -6.50 19.16 3.32
CA VAL A 264 -6.40 18.47 4.60
C VAL A 264 -4.94 18.27 4.92
N ALA A 265 -4.49 18.87 6.02
CA ALA A 265 -3.13 18.75 6.52
C ALA A 265 -3.11 18.77 8.05
N ARG A 266 -1.91 18.59 8.61
CA ARG A 266 -1.68 18.72 10.05
C ARG A 266 -1.80 20.19 10.46
N ALA A 267 -2.26 20.46 11.68
CA ALA A 267 -2.48 21.82 12.15
C ALA A 267 -1.16 22.61 12.19
N GLU A 268 -0.09 21.99 12.66
CA GLU A 268 1.23 22.61 12.83
C GLU A 268 1.84 23.03 11.49
N GLU A 269 1.56 22.27 10.44
CA GLU A 269 2.04 22.55 9.09
C GLU A 269 1.24 23.66 8.42
N LEU A 270 -0.05 23.81 8.76
CA LEU A 270 -0.89 24.90 8.29
C LEU A 270 -0.54 26.24 8.97
N ASP A 271 -0.17 26.21 10.25
CA ASP A 271 0.25 27.40 11.01
C ASP A 271 1.53 28.05 10.45
N CYS A 272 2.32 27.29 9.71
CA CYS A 272 3.54 27.76 9.05
C CYS A 272 3.26 28.45 7.68
N LEU A 273 2.03 28.43 7.19
CA LEU A 273 1.64 29.01 5.90
C LEU A 273 1.09 30.43 6.06
N SER A 274 1.27 31.25 5.01
CA SER A 274 0.73 32.60 4.99
C SER A 274 -0.78 32.61 4.72
N PRO A 275 -1.52 33.61 5.24
CA PRO A 275 -2.95 33.75 4.97
C PRO A 275 -3.30 33.76 3.48
N GLU A 276 -2.44 34.36 2.64
CA GLU A 276 -2.65 34.46 1.18
C GLU A 276 -2.62 33.11 0.47
N ILE A 277 -1.95 32.10 1.04
CA ILE A 277 -1.96 30.72 0.55
C ILE A 277 -3.19 30.00 1.10
N LEU A 278 -3.46 30.12 2.40
CA LEU A 278 -4.58 29.45 3.07
C LEU A 278 -5.94 29.85 2.47
N ASP A 279 -6.14 31.14 2.17
CA ASP A 279 -7.38 31.67 1.58
C ASP A 279 -7.71 31.08 0.20
N ARG A 280 -6.74 30.44 -0.47
CA ARG A 280 -6.95 29.76 -1.76
C ARG A 280 -7.61 28.40 -1.62
N PHE A 281 -7.76 27.90 -0.39
CA PHE A 281 -8.27 26.57 -0.07
C PHE A 281 -9.34 26.61 1.01
N ARG A 282 -10.23 25.61 0.98
CA ARG A 282 -11.02 25.24 2.16
C ARG A 282 -10.18 24.32 3.03
N ILE A 283 -9.77 24.82 4.19
CA ILE A 283 -8.89 24.13 5.12
C ILE A 283 -9.68 23.19 6.02
N HIS A 284 -9.11 22.02 6.24
CA HIS A 284 -9.61 21.02 7.18
C HIS A 284 -8.41 20.40 7.92
N THR A 285 -8.56 20.14 9.20
CA THR A 285 -7.61 19.37 10.01
C THR A 285 -8.24 18.02 10.37
N LEU A 286 -7.41 17.00 10.62
CA LEU A 286 -7.91 15.80 11.30
C LEU A 286 -8.08 16.12 12.79
N ASP A 287 -9.17 15.64 13.37
CA ASP A 287 -9.38 15.63 14.81
C ASP A 287 -8.48 14.54 15.43
N GLU A 288 -7.69 14.87 16.45
CA GLU A 288 -6.79 13.94 17.16
C GLU A 288 -7.55 12.73 17.74
N ARG A 289 -8.83 12.91 18.05
CA ARG A 289 -9.71 11.83 18.55
C ARG A 289 -10.09 10.81 17.48
N ALA A 290 -9.82 11.08 16.20
CA ALA A 290 -10.03 10.14 15.11
C ALA A 290 -8.89 9.12 14.95
N THR A 291 -7.80 9.28 15.73
CA THR A 291 -6.65 8.35 15.77
C THR A 291 -6.58 7.52 17.05
N GLU A 292 -7.40 7.82 18.06
CA GLU A 292 -7.54 7.00 19.27
C GLU A 292 -8.41 5.78 18.95
N ASN A 293 -7.81 4.58 18.96
CA ASN A 293 -8.56 3.32 18.90
C ASN A 293 -8.66 2.75 20.32
N ASP A 294 -9.88 2.46 20.79
CA ASP A 294 -10.21 1.87 22.10
C ASP A 294 -9.82 0.37 22.14
N GLY A 295 -8.54 0.08 21.92
CA GLY A 295 -7.94 -1.24 22.09
C GLY A 295 -7.22 -1.33 23.42
N GLU A 296 -7.83 -1.99 24.40
CA GLU A 296 -7.14 -2.49 25.60
C GLU A 296 -5.95 -3.38 25.17
N ASP A 297 -4.86 -3.30 25.93
CA ASP A 297 -3.53 -3.92 25.74
C ASP A 297 -2.55 -3.21 24.77
N ASN A 298 -1.63 -2.41 25.33
CA ASN A 298 -0.33 -2.92 25.80
C ASN A 298 0.51 -1.78 26.41
N GLU A 299 1.09 -2.00 27.58
CA GLU A 299 2.10 -1.10 28.17
C GLU A 299 3.35 -1.05 27.28
N ALA A 300 3.42 -0.06 26.38
CA ALA A 300 4.63 0.27 25.65
C ALA A 300 4.79 1.79 25.60
N ARG A 301 5.97 2.25 26.02
CA ARG A 301 6.47 3.62 26.20
C ARG A 301 5.91 4.67 25.21
N PRO A 302 5.75 5.94 25.64
CA PRO A 302 5.25 6.99 24.77
C PRO A 302 6.28 7.28 23.68
N SER A 303 6.09 6.74 22.48
CA SER A 303 6.74 7.25 21.28
C SER A 303 5.98 8.48 20.83
N VAL A 304 6.67 9.62 20.89
CA VAL A 304 6.17 11.00 20.73
C VAL A 304 5.66 11.32 19.31
N ASP A 305 5.55 10.34 18.40
CA ASP A 305 5.22 10.54 16.97
C ASP A 305 4.08 9.62 16.45
N LEU A 306 3.33 8.93 17.31
CA LEU A 306 2.47 7.81 16.86
C LEU A 306 1.06 8.15 16.36
N ASP A 307 0.59 9.38 16.53
CA ASP A 307 -0.79 9.75 16.26
C ASP A 307 -0.85 10.89 15.23
N GLY A 308 -1.66 10.72 14.19
CA GLY A 308 -1.93 11.76 13.22
C GLY A 308 -2.09 11.30 11.77
N LEU A 309 -2.09 12.29 10.87
CA LEU A 309 -2.24 12.09 9.43
C LEU A 309 -0.92 11.64 8.79
N HIS A 310 -0.94 10.58 8.00
CA HIS A 310 0.15 10.16 7.10
C HIS A 310 -0.29 9.94 5.65
N ALA A 311 -1.59 9.91 5.40
CA ALA A 311 -2.18 9.77 4.07
C ALA A 311 -1.74 10.87 3.08
N LYS A 312 -1.35 10.47 1.86
CA LYS A 312 -1.14 11.40 0.73
C LYS A 312 -2.08 11.04 -0.41
N ALA A 313 -2.98 11.94 -0.74
CA ALA A 313 -3.89 11.78 -1.87
C ALA A 313 -4.21 13.11 -2.55
N TYR A 314 -4.43 13.06 -3.86
CA TYR A 314 -4.86 14.18 -4.66
C TYR A 314 -6.05 13.74 -5.50
N VAL A 315 -7.15 14.47 -5.42
CA VAL A 315 -8.38 14.15 -6.14
C VAL A 315 -8.76 15.30 -7.04
N VAL A 316 -8.87 15.03 -8.33
CA VAL A 316 -9.25 16.01 -9.34
C VAL A 316 -10.54 15.60 -10.02
N GLU A 317 -11.52 16.50 -9.99
CA GLU A 317 -12.73 16.39 -10.81
C GLU A 317 -12.58 17.26 -12.05
N ARG A 318 -12.84 16.65 -13.23
CA ARG A 318 -12.85 17.34 -14.52
C ARG A 318 -14.00 16.83 -15.36
N ARG A 319 -15.01 17.67 -15.62
CA ARG A 319 -16.23 17.33 -16.34
C ARG A 319 -16.93 16.09 -15.76
N GLN A 320 -16.70 14.93 -16.37
CA GLN A 320 -17.31 13.64 -16.03
C GLN A 320 -16.32 12.59 -15.54
N ARG A 321 -15.07 13.00 -15.34
CA ARG A 321 -13.99 12.12 -14.94
C ARG A 321 -13.45 12.53 -13.58
N LEU A 322 -13.06 11.52 -12.83
CA LEU A 322 -12.35 11.63 -11.57
C LEU A 322 -10.96 11.05 -11.77
N GLN A 323 -9.95 11.76 -11.28
CA GLN A 323 -8.62 11.21 -11.05
C GLN A 323 -8.36 11.17 -9.55
N ILE A 324 -8.00 10.01 -9.03
CA ILE A 324 -7.52 9.82 -7.66
C ILE A 324 -6.05 9.42 -7.75
N SER A 325 -5.19 10.25 -7.21
CA SER A 325 -3.75 10.01 -7.15
C SER A 325 -3.35 9.68 -5.71
N VAL A 326 -2.64 8.58 -5.51
CA VAL A 326 -2.15 8.12 -4.20
C VAL A 326 -0.71 7.67 -4.31
N GLY A 327 0.07 7.85 -3.25
CA GLY A 327 1.47 7.47 -3.26
C GLY A 327 2.27 8.09 -2.13
N SER A 328 3.56 8.29 -2.37
CA SER A 328 4.50 8.75 -1.36
C SER A 328 4.66 10.27 -1.30
N ALA A 329 4.29 11.00 -2.36
CA ALA A 329 4.57 12.42 -2.48
C ALA A 329 3.70 13.25 -1.51
N ASN A 330 4.37 14.03 -0.66
CA ASN A 330 3.72 15.10 0.09
C ASN A 330 3.48 16.32 -0.81
N ALA A 331 2.62 17.25 -0.40
CA ALA A 331 2.39 18.50 -1.12
C ALA A 331 3.48 19.53 -0.81
N THR A 332 4.73 19.12 -1.05
CA THR A 332 5.94 19.90 -0.76
C THR A 332 6.80 20.09 -2.01
N THR A 333 7.59 21.17 -1.99
CA THR A 333 8.47 21.57 -3.08
C THR A 333 9.45 20.46 -3.50
N PRO A 334 10.15 19.75 -2.58
CA PRO A 334 11.05 18.66 -2.96
C PRO A 334 10.36 17.44 -3.58
N ALA A 335 9.08 17.20 -3.26
CA ALA A 335 8.33 16.03 -3.72
C ALA A 335 7.65 16.25 -5.07
N LEU A 336 7.15 17.46 -5.32
CA LEU A 336 6.32 17.77 -6.50
C LEU A 336 7.02 18.60 -7.56
N LEU A 337 7.87 19.56 -7.16
CA LEU A 337 8.42 20.54 -8.09
C LEU A 337 9.85 20.18 -8.50
N PRO A 338 10.18 20.26 -9.81
CA PRO A 338 11.55 20.08 -10.26
C PRO A 338 12.49 21.07 -9.59
N GLN A 339 13.53 20.57 -8.91
CA GLN A 339 14.50 21.42 -8.22
C GLN A 339 15.71 21.76 -9.09
N LYS A 340 16.03 23.04 -9.23
CA LYS A 340 17.23 23.52 -9.95
C LYS A 340 18.55 23.13 -9.26
N ALA A 341 18.54 22.87 -7.96
CA ALA A 341 19.74 22.75 -7.13
C ALA A 341 19.98 21.34 -6.54
N HIS A 342 19.55 20.27 -7.23
CA HIS A 342 19.72 18.88 -6.76
C HIS A 342 19.21 18.66 -5.32
N ARG A 343 17.91 18.87 -5.09
CA ARG A 343 17.18 18.45 -3.87
C ARG A 343 15.82 17.82 -4.17
N SER A 344 15.70 17.13 -5.30
CA SER A 344 14.43 16.48 -5.67
C SER A 344 14.34 15.12 -4.98
N ASN A 345 13.21 14.85 -4.33
CA ASN A 345 12.92 13.53 -3.79
C ASN A 345 12.64 12.57 -4.95
N ILE A 346 12.92 11.28 -4.71
CA ILE A 346 12.29 10.22 -5.48
C ILE A 346 10.93 9.95 -4.84
N GLU A 347 9.86 10.03 -5.61
CA GLU A 347 8.50 9.74 -5.15
C GLU A 347 7.82 8.80 -6.15
N PHE A 348 6.94 7.93 -5.66
CA PHE A 348 6.11 7.05 -6.50
C PHE A 348 4.63 7.37 -6.31
N MET A 349 3.93 7.54 -7.43
CA MET A 349 2.49 7.85 -7.45
C MET A 349 1.75 6.90 -8.39
N ALA A 350 0.53 6.50 -8.01
CA ALA A 350 -0.45 5.88 -8.89
C ALA A 350 -1.63 6.81 -9.11
N ASN A 351 -2.11 6.88 -10.35
CA ASN A 351 -3.30 7.62 -10.73
C ASN A 351 -4.37 6.61 -11.18
N LEU A 352 -5.50 6.60 -10.49
CA LEU A 352 -6.71 5.90 -10.89
C LEU A 352 -7.66 6.86 -11.57
N GLU A 353 -8.12 6.52 -12.77
CA GLU A 353 -9.02 7.36 -13.55
C GLU A 353 -10.27 6.63 -14.02
N GLY A 354 -11.40 7.34 -14.00
CA GLY A 354 -12.66 6.79 -14.48
C GLY A 354 -13.82 7.77 -14.40
N PRO A 355 -15.00 7.35 -14.85
CA PRO A 355 -16.21 8.16 -14.75
C PRO A 355 -16.58 8.43 -13.28
N ILE A 356 -16.92 9.67 -12.96
CA ILE A 356 -17.37 10.09 -11.61
C ILE A 356 -18.48 9.16 -11.09
N SER A 357 -19.44 8.83 -11.97
CA SER A 357 -20.59 7.96 -11.66
C SER A 357 -20.23 6.53 -11.26
N ARG A 358 -19.06 6.03 -11.67
CA ARG A 358 -18.58 4.67 -11.33
C ARG A 358 -17.63 4.69 -10.14
N MET A 359 -16.83 5.75 -10.03
CA MET A 359 -15.86 5.93 -8.95
C MET A 359 -16.45 6.42 -7.64
N GLY A 360 -17.78 6.45 -7.54
CA GLY A 360 -18.51 6.83 -6.33
C GLY A 360 -18.59 8.34 -6.08
N GLY A 361 -18.19 9.14 -7.06
CA GLY A 361 -18.32 10.60 -7.01
C GLY A 361 -19.77 11.03 -7.28
N ASP A 362 -20.16 12.16 -6.70
CA ASP A 362 -21.49 12.75 -6.84
C ASP A 362 -21.32 14.20 -7.31
N ARG A 363 -21.84 14.52 -8.51
CA ARG A 363 -21.75 15.86 -9.12
C ARG A 363 -22.34 16.97 -8.22
N HIS A 364 -23.27 16.62 -7.31
CA HIS A 364 -23.95 17.56 -6.45
C HIS A 364 -23.33 17.68 -5.05
N ARG A 365 -22.35 16.82 -4.70
CA ARG A 365 -21.62 16.90 -3.43
C ARG A 365 -20.22 17.48 -3.62
N PRO A 366 -19.65 18.14 -2.62
CA PRO A 366 -18.24 18.56 -2.64
C PRO A 366 -17.32 17.36 -2.87
N VAL A 367 -16.27 17.52 -3.68
CA VAL A 367 -15.14 16.57 -3.79
C VAL A 367 -14.60 16.24 -2.42
N PHE A 368 -14.68 17.18 -1.48
CA PHE A 368 -14.33 16.98 -0.09
C PHE A 368 -15.28 16.05 0.68
N ARG A 369 -16.60 16.04 0.42
CA ARG A 369 -17.47 14.98 0.94
C ARG A 369 -17.15 13.65 0.27
N PHE A 370 -16.69 13.65 -0.98
CA PHE A 370 -16.12 12.45 -1.58
C PHE A 370 -14.79 12.10 -0.91
N VAL A 371 -13.86 12.99 -0.57
CA VAL A 371 -12.65 12.60 0.18
C VAL A 371 -12.99 12.19 1.61
N GLN A 372 -13.98 12.76 2.30
CA GLN A 372 -14.42 12.33 3.64
C GLN A 372 -15.28 11.05 3.64
N GLN A 373 -16.18 10.87 2.66
CA GLN A 373 -17.02 9.65 2.53
C GLN A 373 -16.28 8.56 1.77
N THR A 374 -15.40 8.93 0.86
CA THR A 374 -14.48 8.03 0.18
C THR A 374 -13.34 7.70 1.08
N ALA A 375 -12.85 8.54 2.01
CA ALA A 375 -12.12 8.15 3.24
C ALA A 375 -13.01 7.38 4.23
N ARG A 376 -14.18 6.89 3.82
CA ARG A 376 -14.90 5.75 4.41
C ARG A 376 -15.03 4.55 3.44
N ARG A 377 -14.47 4.60 2.22
CA ARG A 377 -14.74 3.70 1.04
C ARG A 377 -13.55 3.13 0.14
N LEU A 378 -12.23 3.04 0.45
CA LEU A 378 -11.18 2.42 -0.46
C LEU A 378 -10.52 1.00 -0.25
N CYS A 379 -10.53 0.29 0.87
CA CYS A 379 -9.90 -1.03 1.14
C CYS A 379 -10.79 -2.33 1.16
N ALA A 380 -11.06 -3.00 0.03
CA ALA A 380 -11.67 -4.35 -0.05
C ALA A 380 -11.86 -4.85 -1.51
N LEU A 381 -10.81 -5.42 -2.09
CA LEU A 381 -11.00 -6.58 -2.95
C LEU A 381 -10.74 -7.81 -2.09
N ARG A 382 -11.76 -8.25 -1.34
CA ARG A 382 -11.81 -9.65 -0.89
C ARG A 382 -12.29 -10.48 -2.06
N SER A 383 -11.48 -11.47 -2.41
CA SER A 383 -11.75 -12.50 -3.40
C SER A 383 -13.18 -13.03 -3.24
N SER A 384 -13.91 -13.05 -4.36
CA SER A 384 -15.17 -13.77 -4.52
C SER A 384 -14.90 -15.27 -4.45
N CYS A 385 -14.81 -15.81 -3.24
CA CYS A 385 -14.93 -17.25 -2.99
C CYS A 385 -15.67 -17.47 -1.67
N ASP A 386 -16.88 -16.92 -1.56
CA ASP A 386 -17.83 -17.46 -0.59
C ASP A 386 -19.27 -17.13 -1.01
N ARG A 387 -19.87 -18.04 -1.77
CA ARG A 387 -21.33 -18.20 -1.83
C ARG A 387 -21.70 -19.56 -2.41
N ARG A 388 -22.11 -20.40 -1.45
CA ARG A 388 -23.15 -21.45 -1.52
C ARG A 388 -22.68 -22.83 -2.01
N HIS A 389 -22.57 -23.75 -1.04
CA HIS A 389 -23.44 -24.92 -1.08
C HIS A 389 -24.41 -24.92 0.12
N PRO A 390 -25.72 -25.06 -0.12
CA PRO A 390 -26.73 -25.08 0.93
C PRO A 390 -26.79 -26.44 1.62
N HIS A 391 -26.97 -26.41 2.95
CA HIS A 391 -27.40 -27.55 3.73
C HIS A 391 -28.58 -28.27 3.07
N SER A 392 -28.40 -29.55 2.79
CA SER A 392 -29.44 -30.48 2.41
C SER A 392 -30.42 -30.65 3.57
N ARG A 393 -31.59 -30.02 3.44
CA ARG A 393 -32.80 -30.42 4.16
C ARG A 393 -33.24 -31.78 3.60
N THR A 394 -33.07 -32.84 4.37
CA THR A 394 -33.77 -34.11 4.15
C THR A 394 -35.23 -33.94 4.59
N SER A 395 -36.13 -33.92 3.62
CA SER A 395 -37.58 -34.07 3.85
C SER A 395 -37.95 -35.56 3.99
N PRO A 396 -39.02 -35.88 4.74
CA PRO A 396 -39.46 -37.24 5.01
C PRO A 396 -40.45 -37.72 3.95
N ARG A 397 -40.38 -39.02 3.56
CA ARG A 397 -41.54 -39.87 3.24
C ARG A 397 -41.13 -41.24 2.69
N GLY A 398 -41.85 -42.25 3.19
CA GLY A 398 -41.87 -43.63 2.71
C GLY A 398 -41.66 -44.59 3.87
N SER A 399 -42.51 -45.55 4.21
CA SER A 399 -43.83 -46.00 3.75
C SER A 399 -44.19 -47.16 4.69
N GLN A 400 -45.48 -47.40 4.91
CA GLN A 400 -46.02 -48.50 5.72
C GLN A 400 -45.49 -49.88 5.31
N LYS A 401 -45.24 -50.76 6.29
CA LYS A 401 -45.81 -52.13 6.33
C LYS A 401 -45.63 -52.81 7.70
N ARG A 402 -46.79 -53.10 8.30
CA ARG A 402 -47.18 -54.21 9.20
C ARG A 402 -46.07 -55.17 9.68
N ASN A 403 -46.00 -55.41 11.00
CA ASN A 403 -46.47 -56.69 11.55
C ASN A 403 -46.78 -56.66 13.05
N ARG A 404 -47.75 -57.50 13.43
CA ARG A 404 -48.34 -57.69 14.76
C ARG A 404 -47.37 -58.41 15.72
N SER A 405 -47.41 -58.12 17.01
CA SER A 405 -47.94 -59.04 18.06
C SER A 405 -47.58 -58.62 19.50
N ALA A 406 -48.60 -58.75 20.37
CA ALA A 406 -48.59 -59.09 21.80
C ALA A 406 -47.83 -58.22 22.85
N ARG A 407 -48.65 -57.42 23.57
CA ARG A 407 -48.70 -57.12 25.03
C ARG A 407 -48.13 -58.21 26.00
N PRO A 408 -48.10 -57.97 27.34
CA PRO A 408 -47.58 -56.82 28.11
C PRO A 408 -46.90 -57.23 29.46
N GLY A 409 -46.38 -56.26 30.22
CA GLY A 409 -46.48 -56.31 31.69
C GLY A 409 -45.17 -56.30 32.50
N ALA A 410 -45.22 -55.46 33.55
CA ALA A 410 -44.25 -55.19 34.62
C ALA A 410 -43.10 -54.23 34.26
#